data_AF-A0A4R4NDJ6-F1
#
_entry.id   AF-A0A4R4NDJ6-F1
#
_cell.length_a   1.000
_cell.length_b   1.000
_cell.length_c   1.000
_cell.angle_alpha   90.00
_cell.angle_beta   90.00
_cell.angle_gamma   90.00
#
_symmetry.space_group_name_H-M   'P 1'
#
loop_
_entity.id
_entity.type
_entity.pdbx_description
1 polymer ?
#
loop_
_entity_poly.entity_id
_entity_poly.type
_entity_poly.pdbx_seq_one_letter_code
_entity_poly.pdbx_strand_id
1 'polypeptide(L)'
;MTAAAAIAPVAALAQQDPLDSTGGRVALVIVALLVLAGAFVAGVLAFTGRWRSWYSGSWQANYKPLAAPWFAGALLLVAAVVGLDFLLDPAPPLAMALGVVLAMVGIVLTAIYAIHPPRRMLPKWIRTFDDDPLSPEARPRLAVDETLSRWKSGWQQGSLRKWLLVGFLGLALPGGLVYLGRPLWWYATGTPTTATVEDCGADQGSRNTVCWGDWALPDGVKGHGTIAGAGEGDVGKTLEVRASETHAATFTFRLVYPPVIIVLLFAGGGYLVHRERVSKRKKAAGARAAGTGPGPGPDPSS
;
A
#
# COMPACT_ATOMS: atom_id res chain seq x y z
N MET A 1 38.54 -3.57 -16.74
CA MET A 1 37.99 -4.88 -17.17
C MET A 1 37.26 -5.48 -15.97
N THR A 2 35.98 -5.77 -15.90
CA THR A 2 34.79 -5.56 -16.76
C THR A 2 33.61 -6.01 -15.87
N ALA A 3 32.89 -5.08 -15.23
CA ALA A 3 31.73 -5.39 -14.38
C ALA A 3 30.55 -4.44 -14.67
N ALA A 4 30.44 -3.97 -15.91
CA ALA A 4 29.37 -3.07 -16.37
C ALA A 4 28.40 -3.76 -17.37
N ALA A 5 28.57 -5.05 -17.66
CA ALA A 5 27.87 -5.72 -18.76
C ALA A 5 26.54 -6.43 -18.37
N ALA A 6 26.15 -6.44 -17.10
CA ALA A 6 25.02 -7.26 -16.64
C ALA A 6 23.69 -6.50 -16.39
N ILE A 7 23.65 -5.17 -16.54
CA ILE A 7 22.42 -4.37 -16.29
C ILE A 7 21.81 -3.82 -17.59
N ALA A 8 22.53 -3.91 -18.72
CA ALA A 8 22.06 -3.44 -20.02
C ALA A 8 20.77 -4.10 -20.57
N PRO A 9 20.45 -5.40 -20.33
CA PRO A 9 19.27 -6.00 -20.98
C PRO A 9 17.93 -5.63 -20.31
N VAL A 10 17.92 -5.06 -19.10
CA VAL A 10 16.66 -4.67 -18.43
C VAL A 10 16.19 -3.28 -18.87
N ALA A 11 17.11 -2.38 -19.19
CA ALA A 11 16.77 -1.05 -19.71
C ALA A 11 16.27 -1.11 -21.17
N ALA A 12 16.74 -2.08 -21.96
CA ALA A 12 16.31 -2.27 -23.35
C ALA A 12 14.89 -2.86 -23.49
N LEU A 13 14.36 -3.52 -22.46
CA LEU A 13 12.96 -4.00 -22.42
C LEU A 13 11.95 -2.90 -22.07
N ALA A 14 12.40 -1.75 -21.56
CA ALA A 14 11.52 -0.63 -21.21
C ALA A 14 11.21 0.30 -22.40
N GLN A 15 11.74 -0.01 -23.59
CA GLN A 15 11.72 0.88 -24.75
C GLN A 15 10.96 0.29 -25.96
N GLN A 16 10.26 -0.83 -25.78
CA GLN A 16 9.25 -1.32 -26.73
C GLN A 16 7.94 -0.56 -26.49
N ASP A 17 7.27 -0.21 -27.59
CA ASP A 17 6.09 0.65 -27.71
C ASP A 17 5.14 0.65 -26.50
N PRO A 18 4.60 1.82 -26.11
CA PRO A 18 3.84 1.97 -24.87
C PRO A 18 2.58 1.12 -24.91
N LEU A 19 2.62 -0.10 -24.32
CA LEU A 19 1.60 -0.72 -23.48
C LEU A 19 0.11 -0.55 -23.86
N ASP A 20 -0.20 -0.38 -25.14
CA ASP A 20 -1.55 -0.28 -25.70
C ASP A 20 -2.09 -1.62 -26.17
N SER A 21 -1.25 -2.66 -26.20
CA SER A 21 -1.75 -4.02 -26.31
C SER A 21 -2.27 -4.47 -24.94
N THR A 22 -3.55 -4.83 -24.88
CA THR A 22 -4.17 -5.52 -23.75
C THR A 22 -3.28 -6.64 -23.19
N GLY A 23 -2.49 -7.30 -24.06
CA GLY A 23 -1.49 -8.31 -23.69
C GLY A 23 -0.38 -7.81 -22.76
N GLY A 24 0.17 -6.61 -22.97
CA GLY A 24 1.21 -6.05 -22.08
C GLY A 24 0.69 -5.77 -20.67
N ARG A 25 -0.55 -5.28 -20.56
CA ARG A 25 -1.21 -5.03 -19.26
C ARG A 25 -1.49 -6.34 -18.52
N VAL A 26 -1.98 -7.36 -19.23
CA VAL A 26 -2.21 -8.70 -18.67
C VAL A 26 -0.89 -9.32 -18.20
N ALA A 27 0.19 -9.23 -18.98
CA ALA A 27 1.50 -9.75 -18.59
C ALA A 27 2.04 -9.07 -17.32
N LEU A 28 1.92 -7.74 -17.20
CA LEU A 28 2.31 -7.02 -15.98
C LEU A 28 1.51 -7.45 -14.75
N VAL A 29 0.20 -7.65 -14.89
CA VAL A 29 -0.64 -8.14 -13.80
C VAL A 29 -0.21 -9.53 -13.36
N ILE A 30 0.02 -10.45 -14.30
CA ILE A 30 0.50 -11.82 -13.99
C ILE A 30 1.85 -11.77 -13.27
N VAL A 31 2.80 -10.97 -13.76
CA VAL A 31 4.12 -10.82 -13.11
C VAL A 31 3.97 -10.26 -11.70
N ALA A 32 3.13 -9.23 -11.51
CA ALA A 32 2.87 -8.67 -10.19
C ALA A 32 2.25 -9.71 -9.24
N LEU A 33 1.29 -10.50 -9.70
CA LEU A 33 0.68 -11.58 -8.93
C LEU A 33 1.70 -12.66 -8.53
N LEU A 34 2.57 -13.07 -9.46
CA LEU A 34 3.63 -14.04 -9.18
C LEU A 34 4.63 -13.52 -8.15
N VAL A 35 5.02 -12.24 -8.24
CA VAL A 35 5.90 -11.58 -7.26
C VAL A 35 5.24 -11.53 -5.89
N LEU A 36 3.95 -11.19 -5.82
CA LEU A 36 3.19 -11.17 -4.56
C LEU A 36 3.05 -12.57 -3.97
N ALA A 37 2.74 -13.58 -4.78
CA ALA A 37 2.67 -14.98 -4.34
C ALA A 37 4.03 -15.47 -3.82
N GLY A 38 5.12 -15.16 -4.54
CA GLY A 38 6.48 -15.45 -4.10
C GLY A 38 6.82 -14.77 -2.77
N ALA A 39 6.46 -13.50 -2.60
CA ALA A 39 6.66 -12.76 -1.34
C ALA A 39 5.84 -13.35 -0.19
N PHE A 40 4.60 -13.79 -0.45
CA PHE A 40 3.75 -14.46 0.53
C PHE A 40 4.38 -15.79 0.99
N VAL A 41 4.75 -16.66 0.05
CA VAL A 41 5.38 -17.95 0.33
C VAL A 41 6.71 -17.76 1.07
N ALA A 42 7.55 -16.82 0.62
CA ALA A 42 8.80 -16.49 1.29
C ALA A 42 8.56 -16.02 2.73
N GLY A 43 7.51 -15.22 2.97
CA GLY A 43 7.13 -14.80 4.32
C GLY A 43 6.63 -15.94 5.20
N VAL A 44 5.88 -16.91 4.67
CA VAL A 44 5.47 -18.12 5.39
C VAL A 44 6.69 -19.02 5.71
N LEU A 45 7.61 -19.18 4.75
CA LEU A 45 8.87 -19.91 4.97
C LEU A 45 9.77 -19.23 6.01
N ALA A 46 9.77 -17.90 6.03
CA ALA A 46 10.43 -17.11 7.06
C ALA A 46 9.76 -17.31 8.44
N PHE A 47 8.43 -17.34 8.50
CA PHE A 47 7.67 -17.55 9.74
C PHE A 47 7.93 -18.94 10.35
N THR A 48 7.96 -19.98 9.52
CA THR A 48 8.24 -21.37 9.94
C THR A 48 9.69 -21.59 10.38
N GLY A 49 10.57 -20.59 10.20
CA GLY A 49 11.97 -20.68 10.60
C GLY A 49 12.82 -21.55 9.68
N ARG A 50 12.35 -21.82 8.46
CA ARG A 50 13.07 -22.63 7.46
C ARG A 50 14.19 -21.83 6.78
N TRP A 51 14.15 -20.49 6.87
CA TRP A 51 15.18 -19.57 6.38
C TRP A 51 15.77 -18.71 7.50
N ARG A 52 16.43 -19.35 8.48
CA ARG A 52 17.18 -18.64 9.52
C ARG A 52 18.39 -17.87 8.99
N SER A 53 18.99 -18.33 7.88
CA SER A 53 20.20 -17.74 7.29
C SER A 53 19.99 -16.35 6.68
N TRP A 54 18.75 -15.95 6.40
CA TRP A 54 18.42 -14.64 5.83
C TRP A 54 18.44 -13.52 6.88
N TYR A 55 18.47 -13.90 8.15
CA TYR A 55 18.53 -12.98 9.28
C TYR A 55 20.00 -12.72 9.63
N SER A 56 20.61 -11.75 8.93
CA SER A 56 21.90 -11.21 9.36
C SER A 56 21.72 -10.50 10.70
N GLY A 57 22.68 -10.64 11.62
CA GLY A 57 22.53 -10.35 13.05
C GLY A 57 21.92 -9.00 13.47
N SER A 58 21.75 -8.02 12.57
CA SER A 58 21.13 -6.75 12.91
C SER A 58 19.62 -6.85 13.24
N TRP A 59 19.28 -6.62 14.52
CA TRP A 59 17.93 -6.68 15.09
C TRP A 59 16.80 -5.97 14.29
N GLN A 60 17.09 -4.86 13.59
CA GLN A 60 16.07 -4.14 12.79
C GLN A 60 15.76 -4.76 11.42
N ALA A 61 16.63 -5.64 10.90
CA ALA A 61 16.36 -6.41 9.69
C ALA A 61 15.47 -7.63 9.99
N ASN A 62 15.36 -8.04 11.27
CA ASN A 62 14.79 -9.32 11.65
C ASN A 62 13.27 -9.41 11.70
N TYR A 63 12.56 -8.29 11.73
CA TYR A 63 11.09 -8.31 11.88
C TYR A 63 10.34 -7.89 10.62
N LYS A 64 11.00 -7.20 9.67
CA LYS A 64 10.38 -6.81 8.39
C LYS A 64 9.92 -7.98 7.52
N PRO A 65 10.64 -9.12 7.45
CA PRO A 65 10.20 -10.26 6.65
C PRO A 65 8.89 -10.87 7.17
N LEU A 66 8.55 -10.66 8.45
CA LEU A 66 7.28 -11.13 9.04
C LEU A 66 6.09 -10.26 8.64
N ALA A 67 6.31 -8.97 8.34
CA ALA A 67 5.25 -8.06 7.88
C ALA A 67 4.90 -8.26 6.40
N ALA A 68 5.89 -8.67 5.60
CA ALA A 68 5.78 -8.91 4.16
C ALA A 68 4.67 -9.91 3.76
N PRO A 69 4.51 -11.11 4.40
CA PRO A 69 3.44 -12.04 4.03
C PRO A 69 2.05 -11.47 4.29
N TRP A 70 1.85 -10.74 5.38
CA TRP A 70 0.55 -10.12 5.66
C TRP A 70 0.19 -9.08 4.59
N PHE A 71 1.18 -8.33 4.10
CA PHE A 71 0.98 -7.31 3.08
C PHE A 71 0.72 -7.95 1.72
N ALA A 72 1.57 -8.91 1.34
CA ALA A 72 1.43 -9.64 0.09
C ALA A 72 0.09 -10.41 0.05
N GLY A 73 -0.30 -11.04 1.16
CA GLY A 73 -1.58 -11.72 1.30
C GLY A 73 -2.77 -10.77 1.17
N ALA A 74 -2.69 -9.57 1.76
CA ALA A 74 -3.73 -8.55 1.61
C ALA A 74 -3.87 -8.09 0.15
N LEU A 75 -2.75 -7.83 -0.54
CA LEU A 75 -2.78 -7.44 -1.96
C LEU A 75 -3.29 -8.57 -2.86
N LEU A 76 -2.92 -9.83 -2.59
CA LEU A 76 -3.45 -10.99 -3.30
C LEU A 76 -4.95 -11.15 -3.06
N LEU A 77 -5.44 -10.90 -1.84
CA LEU A 77 -6.87 -10.90 -1.52
C LEU A 77 -7.63 -9.83 -2.30
N VAL A 78 -7.11 -8.59 -2.36
CA VAL A 78 -7.71 -7.52 -3.17
C VAL A 78 -7.75 -7.92 -4.64
N ALA A 79 -6.65 -8.45 -5.17
CA ALA A 79 -6.60 -8.90 -6.56
C ALA A 79 -7.57 -10.07 -6.84
N ALA A 80 -7.71 -11.00 -5.89
CA ALA A 80 -8.63 -12.11 -5.99
C ALA A 80 -10.09 -11.64 -5.95
N VAL A 81 -10.43 -10.67 -5.10
CA VAL A 81 -11.78 -10.06 -5.04
C VAL A 81 -12.12 -9.38 -6.36
N VAL A 82 -11.20 -8.58 -6.90
CA VAL A 82 -11.37 -7.93 -8.21
C VAL A 82 -11.50 -8.95 -9.35
N GLY A 83 -10.65 -9.98 -9.34
CA GLY A 83 -10.70 -11.04 -10.35
C GLY A 83 -11.97 -11.88 -10.27
N LEU A 84 -12.47 -12.14 -9.05
CA LEU A 84 -13.72 -12.87 -8.82
C LEU A 84 -14.92 -12.10 -9.37
N ASP A 85 -14.96 -10.78 -9.17
CA ASP A 85 -16.02 -9.93 -9.71
C ASP A 85 -16.04 -9.96 -11.25
N PHE A 86 -14.85 -9.91 -11.85
CA PHE A 86 -14.71 -10.05 -13.30
C PHE A 86 -15.14 -11.43 -13.84
N LEU A 87 -14.90 -12.50 -13.08
CA LEU A 87 -15.23 -13.87 -13.48
C LEU A 87 -16.71 -14.24 -13.32
N LEU A 88 -17.37 -13.68 -12.31
CA LEU A 88 -18.72 -14.06 -11.91
C LEU A 88 -19.81 -13.05 -12.28
N ASP A 89 -19.43 -11.82 -12.63
CA ASP A 89 -20.27 -10.67 -13.05
C ASP A 89 -21.79 -10.79 -12.76
N PRO A 90 -22.27 -10.35 -11.57
CA PRO A 90 -21.52 -9.83 -10.43
C PRO A 90 -21.08 -10.93 -9.46
N ALA A 91 -19.94 -10.73 -8.79
CA ALA A 91 -19.57 -11.61 -7.68
C ALA A 91 -20.56 -11.49 -6.50
N PRO A 92 -20.76 -12.57 -5.72
CA PRO A 92 -21.61 -12.53 -4.54
C PRO A 92 -21.16 -11.43 -3.57
N PRO A 93 -22.06 -10.52 -3.15
CA PRO A 93 -21.67 -9.35 -2.34
C PRO A 93 -21.05 -9.74 -0.99
N LEU A 94 -21.47 -10.87 -0.43
CA LEU A 94 -20.90 -11.42 0.81
C LEU A 94 -19.45 -11.88 0.63
N ALA A 95 -19.10 -12.47 -0.52
CA ALA A 95 -17.73 -12.86 -0.83
C ALA A 95 -16.83 -11.62 -1.02
N MET A 96 -17.34 -10.60 -1.73
CA MET A 96 -16.66 -9.32 -1.92
C MET A 96 -16.39 -8.62 -0.57
N ALA A 97 -17.42 -8.49 0.27
CA ALA A 97 -17.30 -7.88 1.59
C ALA A 97 -16.30 -8.62 2.49
N LEU A 98 -16.38 -9.97 2.53
CA LEU A 98 -15.46 -10.78 3.32
C LEU A 98 -14.01 -10.62 2.84
N GLY A 99 -13.77 -10.65 1.52
CA GLY A 99 -12.44 -10.49 0.96
C GLY A 99 -11.83 -9.13 1.27
N VAL A 100 -12.62 -8.05 1.20
CA VAL A 100 -12.19 -6.70 1.59
C VAL A 100 -11.85 -6.63 3.08
N VAL A 101 -12.70 -7.19 3.95
CA VAL A 101 -12.45 -7.22 5.41
C VAL A 101 -11.17 -7.98 5.73
N LEU A 102 -10.93 -9.13 5.08
CA LEU A 102 -9.71 -9.92 5.28
C LEU A 102 -8.47 -9.18 4.78
N ALA A 103 -8.54 -8.51 3.63
CA ALA A 103 -7.45 -7.68 3.13
C ALA A 103 -7.11 -6.54 4.10
N MET A 104 -8.14 -5.88 4.66
CA MET A 104 -7.99 -4.84 5.67
C MET A 104 -7.31 -5.35 6.94
N VAL A 105 -7.73 -6.51 7.45
CA VAL A 105 -7.07 -7.17 8.58
C VAL A 105 -5.61 -7.46 8.25
N GLY A 106 -5.30 -7.94 7.03
CA GLY A 106 -3.94 -8.16 6.57
C GLY A 106 -3.07 -6.90 6.60
N ILE A 107 -3.58 -5.76 6.10
CA ILE A 107 -2.88 -4.47 6.13
C ILE A 107 -2.62 -4.01 7.57
N VAL A 108 -3.61 -4.14 8.46
CA VAL A 108 -3.47 -3.80 9.88
C VAL A 108 -2.39 -4.68 10.53
N LEU A 109 -2.39 -5.99 10.26
CA LEU A 109 -1.36 -6.90 10.75
C LEU A 109 0.02 -6.51 10.20
N THR A 110 0.15 -6.17 8.91
CA THR A 110 1.40 -5.64 8.36
C THR A 110 1.90 -4.44 9.15
N ALA A 111 1.04 -3.46 9.43
CA ALA A 111 1.41 -2.26 10.18
C ALA A 111 1.85 -2.60 11.62
N ILE A 112 1.12 -3.50 12.30
CA ILE A 112 1.48 -3.99 13.63
C ILE A 112 2.87 -4.65 13.60
N TYR A 113 3.12 -5.59 12.68
CA TYR A 113 4.41 -6.28 12.56
C TYR A 113 5.56 -5.35 12.14
N ALA A 114 5.28 -4.34 11.30
CA ALA A 114 6.28 -3.38 10.85
C ALA A 114 6.70 -2.37 11.93
N ILE A 115 5.78 -2.03 12.85
CA ILE A 115 6.02 -1.05 13.92
C ILE A 115 6.43 -1.76 15.22
N HIS A 116 5.58 -2.66 15.73
CA HIS A 116 5.71 -3.33 17.02
C HIS A 116 5.17 -4.76 16.94
N PRO A 117 5.99 -5.74 16.50
CA PRO A 117 5.56 -7.13 16.46
C PRO A 117 5.31 -7.63 17.90
N PRO A 118 4.09 -8.05 18.26
CA PRO A 118 3.80 -8.50 19.60
C PRO A 118 4.58 -9.78 19.91
N ARG A 119 5.31 -9.79 21.04
CA ARG A 119 6.20 -10.89 21.44
C ARG A 119 5.54 -12.27 21.39
N ARG A 120 4.25 -12.36 21.73
CA ARG A 120 3.51 -13.63 21.75
C ARG A 120 3.27 -14.21 20.35
N MET A 121 3.24 -13.37 19.33
CA MET A 121 3.04 -13.81 17.94
C MET A 121 4.36 -14.08 17.21
N LEU A 122 5.50 -13.76 17.84
CA LEU A 122 6.80 -14.11 17.28
C LEU A 122 7.04 -15.62 17.34
N PRO A 123 7.55 -16.23 16.26
CA PRO A 123 8.03 -17.60 16.26
C PRO A 123 8.96 -17.88 17.45
N LYS A 124 8.85 -19.08 18.03
CA LYS A 124 9.63 -19.48 19.22
C LYS A 124 11.14 -19.27 19.02
N TRP A 125 11.63 -19.52 17.81
CA TRP A 125 13.04 -19.36 17.46
C TRP A 125 13.53 -17.90 17.46
N ILE A 126 12.66 -16.93 17.16
CA ILE A 126 12.97 -15.49 17.29
C ILE A 126 12.99 -15.08 18.75
N ARG A 127 12.05 -15.61 19.55
CA ARG A 127 12.01 -15.36 20.99
C ARG A 127 13.29 -15.84 21.68
N THR A 128 13.80 -17.01 21.31
CA THR A 128 15.07 -17.53 21.86
C THR A 128 16.30 -16.66 21.54
N PHE A 129 16.32 -15.94 20.42
CA PHE A 129 17.39 -14.97 20.15
C PHE A 129 17.30 -13.73 21.05
N ASP A 130 16.09 -13.36 21.46
CA ASP A 130 15.88 -12.22 22.34
C ASP A 130 16.19 -12.53 23.81
N ASP A 131 16.14 -13.81 24.19
CA ASP A 131 16.31 -14.29 25.58
C ASP A 131 17.75 -14.75 25.90
N ASP A 132 18.68 -14.77 24.93
CA ASP A 132 20.07 -15.21 25.16
C ASP A 132 20.91 -14.10 25.83
N PRO A 133 21.25 -14.22 27.13
CA PRO A 133 21.96 -13.19 27.88
C PRO A 133 23.43 -13.04 27.46
N LEU A 134 23.97 -14.04 26.75
CA LEU A 134 25.35 -14.07 26.27
C LEU A 134 25.51 -13.44 24.89
N SER A 135 24.40 -13.12 24.21
CA SER A 135 24.45 -12.38 22.97
C SER A 135 25.22 -11.05 23.18
N PRO A 136 26.23 -10.73 22.36
CA PRO A 136 26.92 -9.44 22.42
C PRO A 136 25.95 -8.25 22.23
N GLU A 137 24.74 -8.50 21.73
CA GLU A 137 23.65 -7.54 21.62
C GLU A 137 22.77 -7.42 22.87
N ALA A 138 22.90 -8.29 23.87
CA ALA A 138 22.15 -8.24 25.13
C ALA A 138 22.70 -7.19 26.11
N ARG A 139 24.00 -6.88 26.06
CA ARG A 139 24.62 -5.84 26.91
C ARG A 139 24.07 -4.43 26.68
N PRO A 140 23.84 -3.95 25.44
CA PRO A 140 23.14 -2.68 25.24
C PRO A 140 21.66 -2.74 25.62
N ARG A 141 21.03 -3.92 25.73
CA ARG A 141 19.60 -4.05 26.11
C ARG A 141 19.33 -3.71 27.56
N LEU A 142 20.24 -4.04 28.49
CA LEU A 142 20.06 -3.66 29.90
C LEU A 142 20.06 -2.13 30.08
N ALA A 143 20.91 -1.41 29.35
CA ALA A 143 20.90 0.06 29.30
C ALA A 143 19.70 0.63 28.52
N VAL A 144 19.20 -0.12 27.53
CA VAL A 144 18.00 0.25 26.75
C VAL A 144 16.71 -0.01 27.53
N ASP A 145 16.63 -1.02 28.41
CA ASP A 145 15.45 -1.31 29.23
C ASP A 145 15.24 -0.24 30.30
N GLU A 146 16.31 0.30 30.87
CA GLU A 146 16.24 1.44 31.79
C GLU A 146 15.73 2.70 31.08
N THR A 147 16.18 2.95 29.85
CA THR A 147 15.66 4.07 29.02
C THR A 147 14.26 3.81 28.45
N LEU A 148 13.90 2.56 28.15
CA LEU A 148 12.55 2.14 27.73
C LEU A 148 11.55 2.24 28.86
N SER A 149 11.95 2.00 30.12
CA SER A 149 11.06 2.20 31.28
C SER A 149 10.68 3.69 31.42
N ARG A 150 11.66 4.60 31.26
CA ARG A 150 11.44 6.05 31.14
C ARG A 150 10.58 6.40 29.94
N TRP A 151 10.82 5.78 28.79
CA TRP A 151 10.03 6.03 27.57
C TRP A 151 8.60 5.49 27.65
N LYS A 152 8.37 4.37 28.35
CA LYS A 152 7.04 3.79 28.62
C LYS A 152 6.16 4.73 29.43
N SER A 153 6.75 5.43 30.41
CA SER A 153 6.05 6.47 31.17
C SER A 153 5.66 7.67 30.29
N GLY A 154 6.49 8.03 29.30
CA GLY A 154 6.17 9.04 28.29
C GLY A 154 5.16 8.58 27.23
N TRP A 155 5.04 7.27 26.98
CA TRP A 155 4.09 6.71 26.02
C TRP A 155 2.64 6.79 26.50
N GLN A 156 2.36 6.63 27.78
CA GLN A 156 0.96 6.63 28.24
C GLN A 156 0.22 7.96 28.03
N GLN A 157 0.92 9.10 27.98
CA GLN A 157 0.29 10.41 27.82
C GLN A 157 0.30 10.98 26.39
N GLY A 158 1.17 10.50 25.49
CA GLY A 158 1.24 10.98 24.09
C GLY A 158 0.81 9.96 23.00
N SER A 159 0.49 8.73 23.38
CA SER A 159 0.28 7.58 22.47
C SER A 159 -1.11 7.55 21.84
N LEU A 160 -2.16 7.84 22.60
CA LEU A 160 -3.54 7.61 22.15
C LEU A 160 -3.87 8.40 20.87
N ARG A 161 -3.45 9.68 20.81
CA ARG A 161 -3.69 10.55 19.65
C ARG A 161 -2.95 10.07 18.40
N LYS A 162 -1.75 9.48 18.54
CA LYS A 162 -0.98 8.92 17.42
C LYS A 162 -1.61 7.64 16.90
N TRP A 163 -2.10 6.76 17.79
CA TRP A 163 -2.81 5.54 17.40
C TRP A 163 -4.17 5.83 16.78
N LEU A 164 -4.90 6.82 17.30
CA LEU A 164 -6.14 7.29 16.68
C LEU A 164 -5.88 7.86 15.29
N LEU A 165 -4.81 8.64 15.10
CA LEU A 165 -4.40 9.11 13.77
C LEU A 165 -4.04 7.97 12.82
N VAL A 166 -3.27 6.97 13.29
CA VAL A 166 -2.91 5.80 12.46
C VAL A 166 -4.14 4.95 12.13
N GLY A 167 -5.03 4.71 13.09
CA GLY A 167 -6.27 3.98 12.86
C GLY A 167 -7.23 4.74 11.94
N PHE A 168 -7.35 6.05 12.13
CA PHE A 168 -8.17 6.90 11.27
C PHE A 168 -7.61 6.97 9.85
N LEU A 169 -6.30 7.17 9.66
CA LEU A 169 -5.69 7.09 8.33
C LEU A 169 -5.84 5.69 7.72
N GLY A 170 -5.68 4.64 8.53
CA GLY A 170 -5.79 3.25 8.09
C GLY A 170 -7.19 2.86 7.61
N LEU A 171 -8.25 3.45 8.17
CA LEU A 171 -9.65 3.23 7.76
C LEU A 171 -10.13 4.23 6.71
N ALA A 172 -9.76 5.51 6.84
CA ALA A 172 -10.15 6.56 5.91
C ALA A 172 -9.53 6.35 4.52
N LEU A 173 -8.35 5.73 4.43
CA LEU A 173 -7.75 5.43 3.13
C LEU A 173 -8.57 4.46 2.30
N PRO A 174 -8.82 3.22 2.76
CA PRO A 174 -9.54 2.25 1.98
C PRO A 174 -10.98 2.72 1.75
N GLY A 175 -11.61 3.37 2.73
CA GLY A 175 -12.90 4.03 2.53
C GLY A 175 -12.86 5.07 1.40
N GLY A 176 -11.84 5.94 1.41
CA GLY A 176 -11.62 6.93 0.36
C GLY A 176 -11.28 6.32 -1.00
N LEU A 177 -10.48 5.25 -1.03
CA LEU A 177 -10.09 4.55 -2.26
C LEU A 177 -11.27 3.80 -2.88
N VAL A 178 -12.11 3.17 -2.07
CA VAL A 178 -13.35 2.53 -2.54
C VAL A 178 -14.33 3.58 -3.04
N TYR A 179 -14.50 4.68 -2.30
CA TYR A 179 -15.39 5.77 -2.69
C TYR A 179 -14.95 6.44 -4.00
N LEU A 180 -13.66 6.77 -4.12
CA LEU A 180 -13.09 7.42 -5.30
C LEU A 180 -12.84 6.46 -6.47
N GLY A 181 -12.67 5.17 -6.20
CA GLY A 181 -12.50 4.14 -7.21
C GLY A 181 -13.81 3.68 -7.84
N ARG A 182 -14.95 3.94 -7.20
CA ARG A 182 -16.29 3.53 -7.66
C ARG A 182 -16.66 4.01 -9.08
N PRO A 183 -16.45 5.29 -9.46
CA PRO A 183 -16.76 5.71 -10.83
C PRO A 183 -15.72 5.18 -11.84
N LEU A 184 -14.50 4.87 -11.39
CA LEU A 184 -13.46 4.23 -12.22
C LEU A 184 -13.81 2.76 -12.49
N TRP A 185 -14.41 2.10 -11.50
CA TRP A 185 -14.99 0.78 -11.60
C TRP A 185 -16.13 0.75 -12.63
N TRP A 186 -17.09 1.68 -12.52
CA TRP A 186 -18.17 1.84 -13.50
C TRP A 186 -17.66 2.00 -14.93
N TYR A 187 -16.60 2.80 -15.11
CA TYR A 187 -15.98 2.97 -16.41
C TYR A 187 -15.33 1.66 -16.92
N ALA A 188 -14.71 0.89 -16.03
CA ALA A 188 -14.02 -0.35 -16.40
C ALA A 188 -14.99 -1.49 -16.76
N THR A 189 -16.11 -1.62 -16.04
CA THR A 189 -17.09 -2.70 -16.25
C THR A 189 -18.21 -2.34 -17.22
N GLY A 190 -18.40 -1.05 -17.52
CA GLY A 190 -19.47 -0.61 -18.41
C GLY A 190 -19.29 -1.07 -19.86
N THR A 191 -20.41 -1.24 -20.55
CA THR A 191 -20.47 -1.48 -21.98
C THR A 191 -20.23 -0.16 -22.72
N PRO A 192 -19.35 -0.11 -23.74
CA PRO A 192 -19.13 1.10 -24.52
C PRO A 192 -20.40 1.48 -25.28
N THR A 193 -20.90 2.69 -25.04
CA THR A 193 -22.08 3.26 -25.72
C THR A 193 -22.01 4.79 -25.75
N THR A 194 -23.03 5.44 -26.31
CA THR A 194 -23.21 6.88 -26.28
C THR A 194 -24.28 7.27 -25.27
N ALA A 195 -24.03 8.36 -24.54
CA ALA A 195 -24.99 8.99 -23.65
C ALA A 195 -25.24 10.43 -24.07
N THR A 196 -26.47 10.90 -23.98
CA THR A 196 -26.84 12.30 -24.16
C THR A 196 -26.98 12.95 -22.80
N VAL A 197 -26.18 13.98 -22.54
CA VAL A 197 -26.26 14.73 -21.28
C VAL A 197 -27.42 15.70 -21.34
N GLU A 198 -28.39 15.56 -20.43
CA GLU A 198 -29.59 16.40 -20.41
C GLU A 198 -29.40 17.65 -19.55
N ASP A 199 -28.86 17.47 -18.34
CA ASP A 199 -28.67 18.55 -17.38
C ASP A 199 -27.45 18.28 -16.50
N CYS A 200 -26.82 19.36 -16.03
CA CYS A 200 -25.72 19.32 -15.08
C CYS A 200 -26.02 20.30 -13.95
N GLY A 201 -26.31 19.77 -12.77
CA GLY A 201 -26.66 20.55 -11.59
C GLY A 201 -25.65 20.38 -10.46
N ALA A 202 -25.64 21.32 -9.53
CA ALA A 202 -25.00 21.09 -8.24
C ALA A 202 -25.89 20.14 -7.42
N ASP A 203 -25.33 19.02 -6.97
CA ASP A 203 -26.05 18.10 -6.10
C ASP A 203 -26.41 18.80 -4.76
N GLN A 204 -27.61 18.56 -4.23
CA GLN A 204 -28.13 19.31 -3.08
C GLN A 204 -27.22 19.11 -1.85
N GLY A 205 -26.39 20.12 -1.56
CA GLY A 205 -25.43 20.09 -0.44
C GLY A 205 -23.98 19.81 -0.84
N SER A 206 -23.67 19.63 -2.13
CA SER A 206 -22.33 19.39 -2.66
C SER A 206 -21.95 20.45 -3.70
N ARG A 207 -20.69 20.91 -3.67
CA ARG A 207 -20.13 21.78 -4.73
C ARG A 207 -19.75 21.02 -6.00
N ASN A 208 -19.91 19.69 -6.01
CA ASN A 208 -19.58 18.89 -7.18
C ASN A 208 -20.76 18.92 -8.14
N THR A 209 -20.51 19.35 -9.37
CA THR A 209 -21.45 19.23 -10.49
C THR A 209 -21.72 17.74 -10.76
N VAL A 210 -22.99 17.36 -10.80
CA VAL A 210 -23.46 16.04 -11.19
C VAL A 210 -24.28 16.20 -12.47
N CYS A 211 -23.90 15.48 -13.50
CA CYS A 211 -24.60 15.48 -14.78
C CYS A 211 -25.51 14.26 -14.90
N TRP A 212 -26.69 14.48 -15.47
CA TRP A 212 -27.72 13.48 -15.69
C TRP A 212 -27.97 13.34 -17.19
N GLY A 213 -28.39 12.16 -17.61
CA GLY A 213 -28.77 11.95 -18.99
C GLY A 213 -29.20 10.53 -19.30
N ASP A 214 -29.46 10.32 -20.58
CA ASP A 214 -29.94 9.06 -21.14
C ASP A 214 -28.84 8.34 -21.91
N TRP A 215 -28.87 7.02 -21.88
CA TRP A 215 -28.04 6.17 -22.73
C TRP A 215 -28.83 4.96 -23.23
N ALA A 216 -28.40 4.41 -24.36
CA ALA A 216 -28.97 3.18 -24.90
C ALA A 216 -27.90 2.10 -24.92
N LEU A 217 -28.18 0.95 -24.33
CA LEU A 217 -27.32 -0.22 -24.39
C LEU A 217 -27.49 -0.95 -25.74
N PRO A 218 -26.51 -1.76 -26.18
CA PRO A 218 -26.58 -2.47 -27.47
C PRO A 218 -27.73 -3.47 -27.60
N ASP A 219 -28.28 -3.93 -26.48
CA ASP A 219 -29.45 -4.80 -26.38
C ASP A 219 -30.79 -4.05 -26.54
N GLY A 220 -30.74 -2.72 -26.71
CA GLY A 220 -31.90 -1.84 -26.84
C GLY A 220 -32.46 -1.36 -25.50
N VAL A 221 -31.89 -1.79 -24.36
CA VAL A 221 -32.28 -1.28 -23.03
C VAL A 221 -31.86 0.18 -22.91
N LYS A 222 -32.79 1.04 -22.50
CA LYS A 222 -32.50 2.44 -22.22
C LYS A 222 -32.24 2.62 -20.73
N GLY A 223 -31.15 3.28 -20.39
CA GLY A 223 -30.83 3.70 -19.03
C GLY A 223 -30.93 5.22 -18.91
N HIS A 224 -31.28 5.68 -17.71
CA HIS A 224 -31.31 7.09 -17.34
C HIS A 224 -30.69 7.25 -15.96
N GLY A 225 -29.85 8.27 -15.77
CA GLY A 225 -29.26 8.57 -14.48
C GLY A 225 -28.00 9.41 -14.55
N THR A 226 -27.16 9.29 -13.53
CA THR A 226 -25.95 10.09 -13.41
C THR A 226 -24.84 9.61 -14.35
N ILE A 227 -24.22 10.55 -15.07
CA ILE A 227 -23.07 10.32 -15.96
C ILE A 227 -21.81 10.83 -15.25
N ALA A 228 -21.05 9.90 -14.65
CA ALA A 228 -19.83 10.24 -13.93
C ALA A 228 -18.75 10.78 -14.90
N GLY A 229 -18.19 11.94 -14.59
CA GLY A 229 -17.12 12.57 -15.37
C GLY A 229 -17.59 13.62 -16.37
N ALA A 230 -18.87 13.66 -16.73
CA ALA A 230 -19.41 14.74 -17.57
C ALA A 230 -19.39 16.09 -16.82
N GLY A 231 -19.30 17.20 -17.57
CA GLY A 231 -19.32 18.56 -17.03
C GLY A 231 -20.37 19.45 -17.67
N GLU A 232 -20.55 20.66 -17.13
CA GLU A 232 -21.54 21.65 -17.62
C GLU A 232 -21.36 21.98 -19.12
N GLY A 233 -20.13 21.89 -19.63
CA GLY A 233 -19.86 22.10 -21.06
C GLY A 233 -20.34 20.98 -21.97
N ASP A 234 -20.83 19.88 -21.41
CA ASP A 234 -21.31 18.70 -22.14
C ASP A 234 -22.84 18.63 -22.24
N VAL A 235 -23.57 19.55 -21.58
CA VAL A 235 -25.03 19.61 -21.64
C VAL A 235 -25.51 19.73 -23.10
N GLY A 236 -26.44 18.86 -23.49
CA GLY A 236 -26.97 18.75 -24.84
C GLY A 236 -26.05 18.03 -25.84
N LYS A 237 -24.88 17.55 -25.42
CA LYS A 237 -23.95 16.80 -26.27
C LYS A 237 -24.09 15.30 -26.05
N THR A 238 -23.78 14.55 -27.10
CA THR A 238 -23.59 13.10 -27.04
C THR A 238 -22.13 12.81 -26.70
N LEU A 239 -21.91 12.06 -25.63
CA LEU A 239 -20.58 11.63 -25.18
C LEU A 239 -20.41 10.13 -25.34
N GLU A 240 -19.20 9.70 -25.65
CA GLU A 240 -18.83 8.29 -25.49
C GLU A 240 -18.67 7.97 -24.00
N VAL A 241 -19.41 6.96 -23.57
CA VAL A 241 -19.46 6.50 -22.19
C VAL A 241 -19.31 4.99 -22.11
N ARG A 242 -18.98 4.53 -20.91
CA ARG A 242 -19.12 3.14 -20.48
C ARG A 242 -20.32 3.10 -19.56
N ALA A 243 -21.37 2.37 -19.95
CA ALA A 243 -22.63 2.37 -19.22
C ALA A 243 -23.12 0.95 -18.87
N SER A 244 -23.93 0.88 -17.82
CA SER A 244 -24.72 -0.28 -17.40
C SER A 244 -26.19 0.15 -17.31
N GLU A 245 -27.07 -0.74 -16.87
CA GLU A 245 -28.49 -0.40 -16.65
C GLU A 245 -28.71 0.76 -15.66
N THR A 246 -27.78 0.98 -14.72
CA THR A 246 -27.98 1.92 -13.60
C THR A 246 -27.00 3.07 -13.54
N HIS A 247 -25.92 3.05 -14.32
CA HIS A 247 -24.89 4.07 -14.26
C HIS A 247 -24.12 4.20 -15.57
N ALA A 248 -23.67 5.41 -15.87
CA ALA A 248 -22.76 5.69 -16.97
C ALA A 248 -21.54 6.48 -16.48
N ALA A 249 -20.38 6.25 -17.09
CA ALA A 249 -19.15 6.97 -16.80
C ALA A 249 -18.42 7.31 -18.10
N THR A 250 -17.89 8.53 -18.19
CA THR A 250 -16.99 8.95 -19.27
C THR A 250 -15.57 9.09 -18.73
N PHE A 251 -14.56 8.80 -19.57
CA PHE A 251 -13.18 8.90 -19.14
C PHE A 251 -12.77 10.36 -19.00
N THR A 252 -12.58 10.82 -17.77
CA THR A 252 -12.00 12.15 -17.53
C THR A 252 -10.83 12.06 -16.58
N PHE A 253 -9.91 13.02 -16.72
CA PHE A 253 -8.84 13.18 -15.76
C PHE A 253 -9.36 13.36 -14.32
N ARG A 254 -10.57 13.91 -14.13
CA ARG A 254 -11.19 14.06 -12.80
C ARG A 254 -11.45 12.72 -12.10
N LEU A 255 -11.67 11.64 -12.84
CA LEU A 255 -11.79 10.28 -12.28
C LEU A 255 -10.43 9.75 -11.80
N VAL A 256 -9.36 10.04 -12.54
CA VAL A 256 -8.02 9.47 -12.30
C VAL A 256 -7.23 10.28 -11.26
N TYR A 257 -7.44 11.59 -11.18
CA TYR A 257 -6.67 12.48 -10.30
C TYR A 257 -6.78 12.11 -8.81
N PRO A 258 -7.98 11.89 -8.22
CA PRO A 258 -8.08 11.61 -6.79
C PRO A 258 -7.29 10.38 -6.32
N PRO A 259 -7.40 9.18 -6.95
CA PRO A 259 -6.60 8.04 -6.54
C PRO A 259 -5.10 8.27 -6.77
N VAL A 260 -4.70 8.95 -7.86
CA VAL A 260 -3.29 9.29 -8.11
C VAL A 260 -2.73 10.25 -7.06
N ILE A 261 -3.46 11.29 -6.70
CA ILE A 261 -3.07 12.26 -5.65
C ILE A 261 -2.91 11.55 -4.32
N ILE A 262 -3.82 10.64 -3.96
CA ILE A 262 -3.70 9.83 -2.75
C ILE A 262 -2.39 9.04 -2.79
N VAL A 263 -2.14 8.27 -3.86
CA VAL A 263 -0.90 7.49 -4.00
C VAL A 263 0.34 8.37 -3.89
N LEU A 264 0.34 9.56 -4.50
CA LEU A 264 1.45 10.52 -4.42
C LEU A 264 1.65 11.07 -3.01
N LEU A 265 0.58 11.40 -2.29
CA LEU A 265 0.66 11.83 -0.89
C LEU A 265 1.24 10.74 0.01
N PHE A 266 0.91 9.47 -0.26
CA PHE A 266 1.49 8.32 0.45
C PHE A 266 2.96 8.12 0.15
N ALA A 267 3.33 8.14 -1.13
CA ALA A 267 4.72 8.04 -1.55
C ALA A 267 5.57 9.18 -0.97
N GLY A 268 5.06 10.42 -1.03
CA GLY A 268 5.69 11.59 -0.46
C GLY A 268 5.83 11.53 1.06
N GLY A 269 4.76 11.18 1.78
CA GLY A 269 4.77 11.01 3.23
C GLY A 269 5.73 9.90 3.69
N GLY A 270 5.69 8.74 3.03
CA GLY A 270 6.61 7.63 3.27
C GLY A 270 8.07 8.02 3.02
N TYR A 271 8.33 8.78 1.96
CA TYR A 271 9.65 9.31 1.64
C TYR A 271 10.18 10.28 2.71
N LEU A 272 9.35 11.21 3.19
CA LEU A 272 9.73 12.14 4.25
C LEU A 272 10.08 11.42 5.56
N VAL A 273 9.25 10.44 5.95
CA VAL A 273 9.52 9.60 7.14
C VAL A 273 10.82 8.81 6.97
N HIS A 274 11.06 8.26 5.77
CA HIS A 274 12.30 7.56 5.47
C HIS A 274 13.52 8.49 5.56
N ARG A 275 13.43 9.68 4.96
CA ARG A 275 14.50 10.70 4.96
C ARG A 275 14.85 11.15 6.38
N GLU A 276 13.86 11.40 7.23
CA GLU A 276 14.11 11.74 8.63
C GLU A 276 14.86 10.64 9.39
N ARG A 277 14.45 9.38 9.19
CA ARG A 277 15.11 8.22 9.84
C ARG A 277 16.57 8.12 9.41
N VAL A 278 16.86 8.31 8.11
CA VAL A 278 18.23 8.29 7.59
C VAL A 278 19.05 9.45 8.16
N SER A 279 18.49 10.66 8.24
CA SER A 279 19.17 11.82 8.81
C SER A 279 19.50 11.61 10.30
N LYS A 280 18.55 11.11 11.10
CA LYS A 280 18.77 10.79 12.52
C LYS A 280 19.87 9.74 12.70
N ARG A 281 19.92 8.72 11.84
CA ARG A 281 20.99 7.70 11.84
C ARG A 281 22.36 8.30 11.53
N LYS A 282 22.46 9.18 10.52
CA LYS A 282 23.72 9.87 10.19
C LYS A 282 24.22 10.76 11.34
N LYS A 283 23.33 11.51 11.99
CA LYS A 283 23.67 12.33 13.17
C LYS A 283 24.15 11.47 14.35
N ALA A 284 23.47 10.36 14.63
CA ALA A 284 23.87 9.44 15.68
C ALA A 284 25.23 8.76 15.40
N ALA A 285 25.50 8.40 14.14
CA ALA A 285 26.78 7.84 13.73
C ALA A 285 27.93 8.87 13.86
N GLY A 286 27.70 10.12 13.43
CA GLY A 286 28.67 11.20 13.57
C GLY A 286 29.00 11.55 15.02
N ALA A 287 28.00 11.59 15.90
CA ALA A 287 28.20 11.82 17.33
C ALA A 287 29.05 10.72 18.00
N ARG A 288 28.88 9.45 17.59
CA ARG A 288 29.73 8.34 18.08
C ARG A 288 31.17 8.48 17.63
N ALA A 289 31.41 8.85 16.37
CA ALA A 289 32.75 9.06 15.84
C ALA A 289 33.48 10.25 16.50
N ALA A 290 32.73 11.31 16.86
CA ALA A 290 33.28 12.46 17.58
C ALA A 290 33.53 12.19 19.07
N GLY A 291 32.72 11.32 19.69
CA GLY A 291 32.88 10.92 21.09
C GLY A 291 34.03 9.95 21.35
N THR A 292 34.52 9.25 20.32
CA THR A 292 35.77 8.46 20.36
C THR A 292 36.99 9.34 20.09
N GLY A 293 37.11 10.46 20.80
CA GLY A 293 38.39 11.17 20.87
C GLY A 293 39.47 10.24 21.43
N PRO A 294 40.74 10.41 21.05
CA PRO A 294 41.83 9.58 21.57
C PRO A 294 41.78 9.66 23.10
N GLY A 295 41.52 8.51 23.73
CA GLY A 295 41.56 8.40 25.18
C GLY A 295 42.91 8.89 25.70
N PRO A 296 42.98 9.44 26.92
CA PRO A 296 44.23 9.88 27.51
C PRO A 296 45.24 8.75 27.36
N GLY A 297 46.31 9.03 26.62
CA GLY A 297 47.39 8.08 26.40
C GLY A 297 47.91 7.60 27.76
N PRO A 298 48.30 6.32 27.90
CA PRO A 298 48.85 5.82 29.14
C PRO A 298 50.04 6.70 29.54
N ASP A 299 49.99 7.24 30.77
CA ASP A 299 51.09 8.01 31.33
C ASP A 299 52.36 7.13 31.30
N PRO A 300 53.48 7.61 30.72
CA PRO A 300 54.69 6.82 30.53
C PRO A 300 55.50 6.63 31.84
N SER A 301 54.88 6.68 33.02
CA SER A 301 55.55 6.55 34.31
C SER A 301 55.02 5.36 35.13
N SER A 302 55.35 4.15 34.69
CA SER A 302 55.31 2.94 35.52
C SER A 302 56.31 1.91 35.02
#